data_AF-A0A838QLC1-F1
#
_entry.id   AF-A0A838QLC1-F1
#
_cell.length_a   1.000
_cell.length_b   1.000
_cell.length_c   1.000
_cell.angle_alpha   90.00
_cell.angle_beta   90.00
_cell.angle_gamma   90.00
#
_symmetry.space_group_name_H-M   'P 1'
#
loop_
_entity.id
_entity.type
_entity.pdbx_description
1 polymer ?
#
loop_
_entity_poly.entity_id
_entity_poly.type
_entity_poly.pdbx_seq_one_letter_code
_entity_poly.pdbx_strand_id
1 'polypeptide(L)'
;MLSLRVPEPLAKGHAASGYPFSWAIYRWIDGHPYGDDLVHDERQAADDLAQFVVELRRVDPLGAPGGGRKPLRELDAATRVAIASSRITIDSDAATAAWASALEAPAWDGTPVWIHTDLLRPNLLVDGGRLRAVIDFG
;
A
#
# COMPACT_ATOMS: atom_id res chain seq x y z
N MET A 1 0.16 18.81 5.43
CA MET A 1 1.57 18.45 5.69
C MET A 1 1.58 17.05 6.26
N LEU A 2 2.52 16.20 5.86
CA LEU A 2 2.64 14.83 6.37
C LEU A 2 3.58 14.81 7.58
N SER A 3 3.21 14.09 8.62
CA SER A 3 3.96 13.94 9.87
C SER A 3 5.18 13.02 9.72
N LEU A 4 5.07 11.99 8.87
CA LEU A 4 6.17 11.13 8.47
C LEU A 4 6.78 11.59 7.15
N ARG A 5 8.09 11.36 7.00
CA ARG A 5 8.78 11.65 5.74
C ARG A 5 8.31 10.70 4.64
N VAL A 6 8.34 11.19 3.40
CA VAL A 6 8.12 10.40 2.18
C VAL A 6 9.26 10.65 1.20
N PRO A 7 9.54 9.75 0.25
CA PRO A 7 10.61 9.92 -0.71
C PRO A 7 10.51 11.25 -1.49
N GLU A 8 11.60 12.03 -1.48
CA GLU A 8 11.70 13.25 -2.29
C GLU A 8 12.35 12.92 -3.64
N PRO A 9 11.67 13.06 -4.77
CA PRO A 9 12.26 12.79 -6.07
C PRO A 9 13.36 13.80 -6.40
N LEU A 10 14.55 13.32 -6.72
CA LEU A 10 15.70 14.12 -7.13
C LEU A 10 15.86 14.18 -8.65
N ALA A 11 15.52 13.09 -9.34
CA ALA A 11 15.58 13.02 -10.79
C ALA A 11 14.54 12.05 -11.33
N LYS A 12 14.07 12.32 -12.54
CA LYS A 12 13.23 11.42 -13.34
C LYS A 12 13.89 11.18 -14.68
N GLY A 13 14.00 9.93 -15.07
CA GLY A 13 14.47 9.53 -16.39
C GLY A 13 13.37 8.91 -17.24
N HIS A 14 13.73 8.69 -18.50
CA HIS A 14 12.86 8.15 -19.53
C HIS A 14 13.38 6.78 -19.98
N ALA A 15 12.53 6.05 -20.71
CA ALA A 15 12.90 4.80 -21.34
C ALA A 15 14.18 4.95 -22.19
N ALA A 16 15.05 3.96 -22.13
CA ALA A 16 16.30 3.89 -22.89
C ALA A 16 16.46 2.50 -23.51
N SER A 17 17.46 2.31 -24.39
CA SER A 17 17.63 1.09 -25.19
C SER A 17 17.75 -0.22 -24.37
N GLY A 18 18.09 -0.14 -23.09
CA GLY A 18 18.16 -1.29 -22.17
C GLY A 18 17.04 -1.38 -21.13
N TYR A 19 16.16 -0.37 -21.03
CA TYR A 19 15.08 -0.34 -20.04
C TYR A 19 13.88 0.46 -20.57
N PRO A 20 12.75 -0.21 -20.89
CA PRO A 20 11.65 0.42 -21.61
C PRO A 20 10.72 1.26 -20.72
N PHE A 21 10.99 1.36 -19.43
CA PHE A 21 10.14 2.07 -18.47
C PHE A 21 10.79 3.38 -18.01
N SER A 22 9.97 4.32 -17.55
CA SER A 22 10.46 5.50 -16.83
C SER A 22 11.08 5.07 -15.50
N TRP A 23 12.04 5.83 -15.00
CA TRP A 23 12.69 5.58 -13.71
C TRP A 23 12.83 6.88 -12.93
N ALA A 24 13.06 6.78 -11.62
CA ALA A 24 13.26 7.93 -10.75
C ALA A 24 14.35 7.65 -9.72
N ILE A 25 15.03 8.70 -9.27
CA ILE A 25 15.99 8.67 -8.18
C ILE A 25 15.39 9.51 -7.05
N TYR A 26 15.38 8.97 -5.84
CA TYR A 26 14.85 9.64 -4.66
C TYR A 26 15.98 9.96 -3.68
N ARG A 27 15.78 11.00 -2.86
CA ARG A 27 16.68 11.29 -1.74
C ARG A 27 16.60 10.15 -0.75
N TRP A 28 17.76 9.66 -0.35
CA TRP A 28 17.88 8.63 0.67
C TRP A 28 17.30 9.13 2.00
N ILE A 29 16.57 8.27 2.70
CA ILE A 29 16.05 8.52 4.04
C ILE A 29 16.66 7.47 4.96
N ASP A 30 17.44 7.92 5.95
CA ASP A 30 18.02 7.03 6.95
C ASP A 30 16.95 6.40 7.84
N GLY A 31 17.17 5.14 8.18
CA GLY A 31 16.30 4.33 9.01
C GLY A 31 16.38 2.85 8.63
N HIS A 32 15.75 2.00 9.43
CA HIS A 32 15.63 0.57 9.19
C HIS A 32 14.17 0.21 8.91
N PRO A 33 13.89 -0.77 8.03
CA PRO A 33 12.54 -1.33 7.91
C PRO A 33 11.98 -1.71 9.27
N TYR A 34 10.68 -1.49 9.48
CA TYR A 34 10.04 -1.71 10.77
C TYR A 34 10.27 -3.14 11.29
N GLY A 35 10.77 -3.23 12.52
CA GLY A 35 10.85 -4.44 13.34
C GLY A 35 10.28 -4.15 14.73
N ASP A 36 9.63 -5.14 15.35
CA ASP A 36 9.01 -4.98 16.67
C ASP A 36 10.04 -4.61 17.75
N ASP A 37 11.30 -5.02 17.57
CA ASP A 37 12.44 -4.72 18.43
C ASP A 37 13.07 -3.34 18.19
N LEU A 38 12.70 -2.65 17.10
CA LEU A 38 13.26 -1.36 16.72
C LEU A 38 12.46 -0.16 17.21
N VAL A 39 11.20 -0.36 17.63
CA VAL A 39 10.35 0.70 18.17
C VAL A 39 10.32 0.66 19.70
N HIS A 40 10.40 1.82 20.34
CA HIS A 40 10.37 1.91 21.80
C HIS A 40 8.95 1.80 22.38
N ASP A 41 7.95 2.20 21.60
CA ASP A 41 6.54 2.17 21.99
C ASP A 41 5.67 1.87 20.77
N GLU A 42 5.13 0.65 20.70
CA GLU A 42 4.28 0.20 19.60
C GLU A 42 2.95 0.97 19.53
N ARG A 43 2.40 1.41 20.67
CA ARG A 43 1.16 2.20 20.67
C ARG A 43 1.40 3.56 20.02
N GLN A 44 2.49 4.21 20.39
CA GLN A 44 2.87 5.47 19.76
C GLN A 44 3.18 5.29 18.27
N ALA A 45 3.81 4.19 17.86
CA ALA A 45 4.02 3.88 16.45
C ALA A 45 2.69 3.70 15.69
N ALA A 46 1.71 3.02 16.31
CA ALA A 46 0.37 2.88 15.73
C ALA A 46 -0.34 4.22 15.58
N ASP A 47 -0.25 5.10 16.60
CA ASP A 47 -0.81 6.45 16.56
C ASP A 47 -0.13 7.33 15.49
N ASP A 48 1.20 7.29 15.40
CA ASP A 48 1.99 8.01 14.39
C ASP A 48 1.59 7.55 12.96
N LEU A 49 1.42 6.23 12.76
CA LEU A 49 0.98 5.67 11.48
C LEU A 49 -0.48 6.04 11.15
N ALA A 50 -1.38 5.97 12.12
CA ALA A 50 -2.78 6.35 11.94
C ALA A 50 -2.91 7.84 11.57
N GLN A 51 -2.15 8.71 12.23
CA GLN A 51 -2.08 10.13 11.93
C GLN A 51 -1.59 10.37 10.50
N PHE A 52 -0.51 9.69 10.09
CA PHE A 52 -0.01 9.76 8.71
C PHE A 52 -1.07 9.36 7.67
N VAL A 53 -1.81 8.27 7.91
CA VAL A 53 -2.88 7.82 7.00
C VAL A 53 -4.00 8.86 6.89
N VAL A 54 -4.39 9.48 8.00
CA VAL A 54 -5.40 10.56 8.00
C VAL A 54 -4.89 11.78 7.23
N GLU A 55 -3.63 12.16 7.43
CA GLU A 55 -3.02 13.28 6.71
C GLU A 55 -2.89 13.02 5.22
N LEU A 56 -2.48 11.82 4.82
CA LEU A 56 -2.41 11.40 3.42
C LEU A 56 -3.79 11.50 2.75
N ARG A 57 -4.83 11.00 3.40
CA ARG A 57 -6.21 11.07 2.88
C ARG A 57 -6.76 12.49 2.78
N ARG A 58 -6.20 13.46 3.50
CA ARG A 58 -6.57 14.88 3.44
C ARG A 58 -5.87 15.66 2.33
N VAL A 59 -4.85 15.08 1.69
CA VAL A 59 -4.23 15.69 0.51
C VAL A 59 -5.26 15.75 -0.61
N ASP A 60 -5.35 16.89 -1.29
CA ASP A 60 -6.27 17.08 -2.41
C ASP A 60 -5.98 16.03 -3.51
N PRO A 61 -6.95 15.17 -3.87
CA PRO A 61 -6.78 14.16 -4.91
C PRO A 61 -6.94 14.74 -6.33
N LEU A 62 -7.16 16.05 -6.49
CA LEU A 62 -7.32 16.67 -7.79
C LEU A 62 -6.10 16.40 -8.70
N GLY A 63 -6.34 15.75 -9.84
CA GLY A 63 -5.30 15.39 -10.81
C GLY A 63 -4.49 14.14 -10.45
N ALA A 64 -4.83 13.44 -9.36
CA ALA A 64 -4.26 12.14 -9.05
C ALA A 64 -4.60 11.10 -10.13
N PRO A 65 -3.68 10.17 -10.46
CA PRO A 65 -4.03 9.03 -11.31
C PRO A 65 -5.10 8.17 -10.62
N GLY A 66 -5.94 7.52 -11.42
CA GLY A 66 -6.85 6.49 -10.91
C GLY A 66 -6.02 5.36 -10.31
N GLY A 67 -6.18 5.13 -9.00
CA GLY A 67 -5.47 4.10 -8.25
C GLY A 67 -6.42 3.12 -7.57
N GLY A 68 -5.84 2.16 -6.84
CA GLY A 68 -6.59 1.14 -6.10
C GLY A 68 -6.85 -0.14 -6.90
N ARG A 69 -7.52 -1.10 -6.26
CA ARG A 69 -7.84 -2.39 -6.87
C ARG A 69 -9.16 -2.30 -7.63
N LYS A 70 -9.29 -3.11 -8.69
CA LYS A 70 -10.56 -3.27 -9.40
C LYS A 70 -11.67 -3.73 -8.44
N PRO A 71 -12.94 -3.37 -8.68
CA PRO A 71 -14.07 -3.90 -7.92
C PRO A 71 -14.02 -5.44 -7.86
N LEU A 72 -14.30 -6.04 -6.71
CA LEU A 72 -14.21 -7.49 -6.53
C LEU A 72 -15.09 -8.27 -7.53
N ARG A 73 -16.28 -7.74 -7.85
CA ARG A 73 -17.17 -8.31 -8.86
C ARG A 73 -16.51 -8.46 -10.25
N GLU A 74 -15.59 -7.58 -10.62
CA GLU A 74 -14.88 -7.67 -11.89
C GLU A 74 -13.77 -8.71 -11.86
N LEU A 75 -13.36 -9.15 -10.67
CA LEU A 75 -12.36 -10.18 -10.45
C LEU A 75 -12.99 -11.58 -10.25
N ASP A 76 -14.32 -11.69 -10.12
CA ASP A 76 -15.01 -12.92 -9.71
C ASP A 76 -14.61 -14.15 -10.53
N ALA A 77 -14.73 -14.06 -11.86
CA ALA A 77 -14.38 -15.17 -12.73
C ALA A 77 -12.92 -15.62 -12.57
N ALA A 78 -11.98 -14.66 -12.53
CA ALA A 78 -10.56 -14.95 -12.39
C ALA A 78 -10.24 -15.55 -11.01
N THR A 79 -10.84 -15.02 -9.94
CA THR A 79 -10.63 -15.52 -8.58
C THR A 79 -11.18 -16.94 -8.42
N ARG A 80 -12.35 -17.26 -8.97
CA ARG A 80 -12.90 -18.62 -8.92
C ARG A 80 -12.04 -19.62 -9.67
N VAL A 81 -11.51 -19.24 -10.83
CA VAL A 81 -10.54 -20.06 -11.57
C VAL A 81 -9.28 -20.30 -10.73
N ALA A 82 -8.74 -19.26 -10.09
CA ALA A 82 -7.57 -19.39 -9.23
C ALA A 82 -7.83 -20.35 -8.05
N ILE A 83 -8.94 -20.18 -7.32
CA ILE A 83 -9.32 -21.07 -6.21
C ILE A 83 -9.41 -22.54 -6.69
N ALA A 84 -10.09 -22.79 -7.81
CA ALA A 84 -10.22 -24.14 -8.36
C ALA A 84 -8.86 -24.73 -8.75
N SER A 85 -7.97 -23.92 -9.31
CA SER A 85 -6.60 -24.34 -9.68
C SER A 85 -5.72 -24.63 -8.45
N SER A 86 -6.00 -24.02 -7.31
CA SER A 86 -5.22 -24.15 -6.07
C SER A 86 -5.81 -25.16 -5.06
N ARG A 87 -6.82 -25.94 -5.45
CA ARG A 87 -7.53 -26.90 -4.57
C ARG A 87 -6.67 -27.92 -3.83
N ILE A 88 -5.44 -28.17 -4.31
CA ILE A 88 -4.48 -29.09 -3.65
C ILE A 88 -3.62 -28.39 -2.61
N THR A 89 -3.61 -27.06 -2.60
CA THR A 89 -2.75 -26.22 -1.76
C THR A 89 -3.55 -25.52 -0.66
N ILE A 90 -4.83 -25.23 -0.91
CA ILE A 90 -5.71 -24.51 0.01
C ILE A 90 -7.02 -25.26 0.22
N ASP A 91 -7.71 -24.93 1.31
CA ASP A 91 -9.12 -25.26 1.48
C ASP A 91 -9.96 -24.44 0.48
N SER A 92 -10.29 -25.06 -0.66
CA SER A 92 -11.02 -24.38 -1.74
C SER A 92 -12.45 -24.02 -1.36
N ASP A 93 -13.07 -24.79 -0.47
CA ASP A 93 -14.46 -24.58 -0.06
C ASP A 93 -14.54 -23.37 0.88
N ALA A 94 -13.63 -23.30 1.86
CA ALA A 94 -13.50 -22.14 2.74
C ALA A 94 -13.14 -20.87 1.94
N ALA A 95 -12.20 -20.97 0.99
CA ALA A 95 -11.83 -19.84 0.14
C ALA A 95 -12.99 -19.35 -0.74
N THR A 96 -13.77 -20.29 -1.31
CA THR A 96 -14.96 -19.97 -2.11
C THR A 96 -16.03 -19.29 -1.26
N ALA A 97 -16.26 -19.78 -0.04
CA ALA A 97 -17.22 -19.18 0.89
C ALA A 97 -16.81 -17.76 1.31
N ALA A 98 -15.54 -17.55 1.65
CA ALA A 98 -15.01 -16.23 1.97
C ALA A 98 -15.11 -15.27 0.77
N TRP A 99 -14.79 -15.73 -0.44
CA TRP A 99 -14.92 -14.93 -1.65
C TRP A 99 -16.37 -14.55 -1.95
N ALA A 100 -17.31 -15.51 -1.85
CA ALA A 100 -18.73 -15.24 -2.02
C ALA A 100 -19.23 -14.20 -1.01
N SER A 101 -18.85 -14.33 0.26
CA SER A 101 -19.19 -13.33 1.28
C SER A 101 -18.61 -11.94 0.97
N ALA A 102 -17.41 -11.87 0.39
CA ALA A 102 -16.79 -10.59 0.03
C ALA A 102 -17.50 -9.90 -1.15
N LEU A 103 -18.10 -10.67 -2.08
CA LEU A 103 -18.85 -10.13 -3.20
C LEU A 103 -20.18 -9.48 -2.80
N GLU A 104 -20.75 -9.87 -1.66
CA GLU A 104 -21.96 -9.25 -1.09
C GLU A 104 -21.69 -7.86 -0.51
N ALA A 105 -20.42 -7.47 -0.36
CA ALA A 105 -20.08 -6.14 0.10
C ALA A 105 -20.55 -5.09 -0.94
N PRO A 106 -21.19 -3.98 -0.49
CA PRO A 106 -21.61 -2.93 -1.39
C PRO A 106 -20.40 -2.31 -2.09
N ALA A 107 -20.62 -1.81 -3.31
CA ALA A 107 -19.61 -1.00 -3.97
C ALA A 107 -19.30 0.21 -3.09
N TRP A 108 -18.01 0.53 -2.96
CA TRP A 108 -17.60 1.73 -2.24
C TRP A 108 -18.08 2.98 -2.98
N ASP A 109 -18.78 3.85 -2.26
CA ASP A 109 -19.45 5.07 -2.74
C ASP A 109 -18.89 6.35 -2.09
N GLY A 110 -17.75 6.24 -1.42
CA GLY A 110 -17.11 7.34 -0.72
C GLY A 110 -16.39 8.34 -1.64
N THR A 111 -15.89 9.41 -1.04
CA THR A 111 -15.07 10.41 -1.75
C THR A 111 -13.66 9.86 -2.02
N PRO A 112 -13.14 9.92 -3.26
CA PRO A 112 -11.78 9.53 -3.58
C PRO A 112 -10.75 10.24 -2.71
N VAL A 113 -9.76 9.49 -2.23
CA VAL A 113 -8.67 9.98 -1.39
C VAL A 113 -7.36 9.30 -1.79
N TRP A 114 -6.24 9.91 -1.45
CA TRP A 114 -4.94 9.26 -1.59
C TRP A 114 -4.83 8.06 -0.64
N ILE A 115 -4.27 6.96 -1.16
CA ILE A 115 -3.92 5.75 -0.43
C ILE A 115 -2.52 5.30 -0.83
N HIS A 116 -1.79 4.69 0.10
CA HIS A 116 -0.46 4.14 -0.18
C HIS A 116 -0.52 2.86 -1.02
N THR A 117 -1.59 2.08 -0.87
CA THR A 117 -1.82 0.75 -1.49
C THR A 117 -0.92 -0.39 -1.02
N ASP A 118 0.27 -0.09 -0.50
CA ASP A 118 1.21 -1.10 0.02
C ASP A 118 1.82 -0.75 1.39
N LEU A 119 0.97 -0.42 2.37
CA LEU A 119 1.41 0.03 3.69
C LEU A 119 1.82 -1.16 4.59
N LEU A 120 2.97 -1.76 4.29
CA LEU A 120 3.53 -2.93 4.97
C LEU A 120 4.80 -2.56 5.77
N ARG A 121 5.19 -3.42 6.72
CA ARG A 121 6.39 -3.24 7.55
C ARG A 121 7.67 -2.87 6.77
N PRO A 122 7.98 -3.48 5.61
CA PRO A 122 9.16 -3.11 4.82
C PRO A 122 9.15 -1.67 4.31
N ASN A 123 7.96 -1.07 4.17
CA ASN A 123 7.74 0.27 3.65
C ASN A 123 7.63 1.32 4.77
N LEU A 124 7.85 0.93 6.03
CA LEU A 124 7.91 1.81 7.18
C LEU A 124 9.35 1.85 7.68
N LEU A 125 9.94 3.04 7.76
CA LEU A 125 11.27 3.21 8.32
C LEU A 125 11.19 3.65 9.78
N VAL A 126 12.02 3.04 10.62
CA VAL A 126 12.22 3.35 12.03
C VAL A 126 13.61 3.93 12.22
N ASP A 127 13.69 5.00 13.02
CA ASP A 127 14.94 5.63 13.44
C ASP A 127 14.80 6.13 14.88
N GLY A 128 15.81 5.89 15.71
CA GLY A 128 15.80 6.30 17.13
C GLY A 128 14.59 5.79 17.94
N GLY A 129 14.04 4.62 17.62
CA GLY A 129 12.90 4.05 18.33
C GLY A 129 11.52 4.55 17.89
N ARG A 130 11.43 5.35 16.81
CA ARG A 130 10.19 5.98 16.33
C ARG A 130 10.00 5.77 14.83
N LEU A 131 8.75 5.78 14.36
CA LEU A 131 8.46 5.85 12.93
C LEU A 131 9.05 7.14 12.36
N ARG A 132 9.74 7.00 11.23
CA ARG A 132 10.49 8.07 10.59
C ARG A 132 9.94 8.41 9.21
N ALA A 133 9.59 7.39 8.44
CA ALA A 133 9.17 7.57 7.06
C ALA A 133 8.26 6.44 6.58
N VAL A 134 7.50 6.75 5.53
CA VAL A 134 6.80 5.77 4.71
C VAL A 134 7.39 5.86 3.31
N ILE A 135 7.76 4.74 2.71
CA ILE A 135 8.43 4.63 1.41
C ILE A 135 7.65 3.73 0.46
N ASP A 136 8.05 3.70 -0.80
CA ASP A 136 7.50 2.82 -1.85
C ASP A 136 6.03 3.11 -2.24
N PHE A 137 5.80 4.28 -2.84
CA PHE A 137 4.51 4.71 -3.41
C PHE A 137 4.31 4.25 -4.86
N GLY A 138 4.95 3.14 -5.26
CA GLY A 138 5.01 2.64 -6.64
C GLY A 138 3.69 2.07 -7.17
#